data_AF-A0A8J1ZDC4-F1
#
_entry.id   AF-A0A8J1ZDC4-F1
#
_cell.length_a   1.000
_cell.length_b   1.000
_cell.length_c   1.000
_cell.angle_alpha   90.00
_cell.angle_beta   90.00
_cell.angle_gamma   90.00
#
_symmetry.space_group_name_H-M   'P 1'
#
loop_
_entity.id
_entity.type
_entity.pdbx_description
1 polymer ?
#
loop_
_entity_poly.entity_id
_entity_poly.type
_entity_poly.pdbx_seq_one_letter_code
_entity_poly.pdbx_strand_id
1 'polypeptide(L)'
;MRETPYAKRYYPADEYPQDYERGDFLDCCGLLRQASADLENEWGWKLGRWNQTYQFALCPADASITSEKDLKPGDLIFYEATYHDAWRKAQHWNITHIEVYLGPDKQTIGSRWKQRVSLHDTYELGTDDFPSKLWTVHKFHYRSLEPWLDSYTLPEFVIPEAYDKFPVMPPPSNHKSIFYVEDLPAEDAGEEDETTRGTSAKKETLLPVDD
;
A
#
# COMPACT_ATOMS: atom_id res chain seq x y z
N MET A 1 8.40 -4.25 30.18
CA MET A 1 8.17 -2.78 30.21
C MET A 1 9.00 -2.17 29.10
N ARG A 2 8.38 -1.49 28.12
CA ARG A 2 9.12 -0.78 27.07
C ARG A 2 9.36 0.65 27.56
N GLU A 3 10.62 1.07 27.58
CA GLU A 3 11.03 2.40 28.06
C GLU A 3 10.42 3.51 27.20
N THR A 4 9.84 4.50 27.87
CA THR A 4 9.26 5.66 27.21
C THR A 4 10.39 6.61 26.80
N PRO A 5 10.50 7.03 25.52
CA PRO A 5 11.55 7.93 25.06
C PRO A 5 11.60 9.24 25.86
N TYR A 6 12.80 9.74 26.17
CA TYR A 6 13.08 10.91 27.03
C TYR A 6 12.21 12.14 26.73
N ALA A 7 11.91 12.39 25.45
CA ALA A 7 11.05 13.50 25.04
C ALA A 7 9.67 13.46 25.70
N LYS A 8 9.09 12.27 25.94
CA LYS A 8 7.76 12.11 26.55
C LYS A 8 7.73 12.37 28.06
N ARG A 9 8.88 12.55 28.72
CA ARG A 9 8.97 12.70 30.19
C ARG A 9 8.68 14.13 30.68
N TYR A 10 8.72 15.12 29.78
CA TYR A 10 8.68 16.55 30.15
C TYR A 10 7.51 17.33 29.51
N TYR A 11 6.52 16.65 28.93
CA TYR A 11 5.32 17.34 28.43
C TYR A 11 4.23 17.42 29.52
N PRO A 12 3.60 18.59 29.73
CA PRO A 12 2.49 18.75 30.66
C PRO A 12 1.28 17.93 30.19
N ALA A 13 0.71 17.13 31.10
CA ALA A 13 -0.31 16.11 30.84
C ALA A 13 -1.65 16.69 30.34
N ASP A 14 -1.85 17.98 30.54
CA ASP A 14 -3.00 18.78 30.16
C ASP A 14 -3.03 19.19 28.67
N GLU A 15 -1.90 19.06 27.95
CA GLU A 15 -1.86 19.27 26.49
C GLU A 15 -2.18 18.02 25.66
N TYR A 16 -2.35 16.85 26.29
CA TYR A 16 -2.74 15.62 25.62
C TYR A 16 -4.13 15.15 26.07
N PRO A 17 -5.08 14.91 25.14
CA PRO A 17 -6.26 14.12 25.45
C PRO A 17 -5.82 12.76 26.01
N GLN A 18 -6.47 12.30 27.08
CA GLN A 18 -6.19 11.09 27.88
C GLN A 18 -6.00 9.77 27.10
N ASP A 19 -6.21 9.77 25.80
CA ASP A 19 -6.19 8.61 24.93
C ASP A 19 -4.85 8.38 24.21
N TYR A 20 -3.77 9.08 24.58
CA TYR A 20 -2.44 8.90 23.97
C TYR A 20 -1.86 7.49 24.22
N GLU A 21 -2.37 6.78 25.22
CA GLU A 21 -1.98 5.41 25.56
C GLU A 21 -2.42 4.37 24.51
N ARG A 22 -3.36 4.69 23.63
CA ARG A 22 -3.93 3.67 22.71
C ARG A 22 -3.11 3.37 21.47
N GLY A 23 -2.02 4.09 21.18
CA GLY A 23 -1.11 3.75 20.07
C GLY A 23 -1.67 3.91 18.65
N ASP A 24 -2.97 4.18 18.48
CA ASP A 24 -3.67 4.19 17.18
C ASP A 24 -3.68 5.56 16.48
N PHE A 25 -2.55 6.27 16.48
CA PHE A 25 -2.43 7.47 15.63
C PHE A 25 -2.07 7.03 14.21
N LEU A 26 -3.07 6.58 13.46
CA LEU A 26 -2.93 6.33 12.03
C LEU A 26 -2.81 7.67 11.30
N ASP A 27 -1.72 7.84 10.54
CA ASP A 27 -1.62 8.90 9.55
C ASP A 27 -2.49 8.59 8.32
N CYS A 28 -2.58 9.52 7.36
CA CYS A 28 -3.49 9.36 6.22
C CYS A 28 -3.24 8.08 5.41
N CYS A 29 -1.97 7.76 5.13
CA CYS A 29 -1.60 6.52 4.46
C CYS A 29 -1.64 5.29 5.40
N GLY A 30 -1.50 5.48 6.71
CA GLY A 30 -1.62 4.46 7.74
C GLY A 30 -3.05 3.95 7.89
N LEU A 31 -4.05 4.82 7.76
CA LEU A 31 -5.45 4.43 7.71
C LEU A 31 -5.70 3.45 6.57
N LEU A 32 -5.29 3.81 5.34
CA LEU A 32 -5.47 2.91 4.19
C LEU A 32 -4.67 1.62 4.36
N ARG A 33 -3.42 1.68 4.84
CA ARG A 33 -2.63 0.47 5.12
C ARG A 33 -3.29 -0.46 6.11
N GLN A 34 -3.87 0.07 7.19
CA GLN A 34 -4.56 -0.74 8.17
C GLN A 34 -5.81 -1.39 7.55
N ALA A 35 -6.63 -0.60 6.84
CA ALA A 35 -7.82 -1.12 6.18
C ALA A 35 -7.48 -2.19 5.13
N SER A 36 -6.44 -1.97 4.31
CA SER A 36 -5.92 -2.96 3.39
C SER A 36 -5.38 -4.21 4.09
N ALA A 37 -4.68 -4.03 5.21
CA ALA A 37 -4.12 -5.15 5.98
C ALA A 37 -5.19 -6.08 6.52
N ASP A 38 -6.30 -5.51 7.00
CA ASP A 38 -7.44 -6.26 7.52
C ASP A 38 -8.14 -7.08 6.41
N LEU A 39 -7.99 -6.67 5.15
CA LEU A 39 -8.57 -7.30 3.96
C LEU A 39 -7.57 -8.16 3.15
N GLU A 40 -6.31 -8.33 3.61
CA GLU A 40 -5.24 -9.03 2.87
C GLU A 40 -5.64 -10.44 2.39
N ASN A 41 -6.41 -11.17 3.20
CA ASN A 41 -6.86 -12.52 2.87
C ASN A 41 -7.90 -12.56 1.73
N GLU A 42 -8.63 -11.48 1.53
CA GLU A 42 -9.66 -11.36 0.49
C GLU A 42 -9.06 -10.90 -0.85
N TRP A 43 -7.99 -10.09 -0.79
CA TRP A 43 -7.33 -9.52 -1.97
C TRP A 43 -6.32 -10.48 -2.61
N GLY A 44 -5.70 -11.36 -1.82
CA GLY A 44 -4.65 -12.26 -2.29
C GLY A 44 -3.28 -11.57 -2.48
N TRP A 45 -3.15 -10.31 -2.04
CA TRP A 45 -1.90 -9.55 -2.05
C TRP A 45 -1.81 -8.63 -0.83
N LYS A 46 -0.61 -8.07 -0.59
CA LYS A 46 -0.31 -7.25 0.59
C LYS A 46 0.17 -5.87 0.19
N LEU A 47 -0.47 -4.83 0.73
CA LEU A 47 -0.01 -3.46 0.56
C LEU A 47 1.32 -3.22 1.31
N GLY A 48 2.30 -2.66 0.60
CA GLY A 48 3.61 -2.33 1.16
C GLY A 48 3.56 -1.25 2.24
N ARG A 49 4.67 -1.11 2.99
CA ARG A 49 4.79 -0.18 4.13
C ARG A 49 5.00 1.28 3.74
N TRP A 50 4.97 1.60 2.46
CA TRP A 50 5.30 2.93 1.95
C TRP A 50 4.14 3.93 2.15
N ASN A 51 4.33 5.14 1.67
CA ASN A 51 3.46 6.28 1.95
C ASN A 51 2.36 6.47 0.88
N GLN A 52 1.61 7.57 0.97
CA GLN A 52 0.55 7.94 0.01
C GLN A 52 1.02 8.00 -1.44
N THR A 53 2.29 8.33 -1.70
CA THR A 53 2.83 8.38 -3.08
C THR A 53 2.93 6.99 -3.69
N TYR A 54 3.27 5.98 -2.87
CA TYR A 54 3.27 4.58 -3.28
C TYR A 54 1.85 4.06 -3.50
N GLN A 55 0.93 4.40 -2.59
CA GLN A 55 -0.48 4.02 -2.73
C GLN A 55 -1.08 4.60 -4.01
N PHE A 56 -0.75 5.84 -4.35
CA PHE A 56 -1.14 6.46 -5.62
C PHE A 56 -0.54 5.73 -6.81
N ALA A 57 0.76 5.40 -6.72
CA ALA A 57 1.46 4.75 -7.80
C ALA A 57 0.91 3.34 -8.10
N LEU A 58 0.32 2.65 -7.11
CA LEU A 58 -0.33 1.35 -7.25
C LEU A 58 -1.77 1.40 -7.77
N CYS A 59 -2.37 2.58 -7.92
CA CYS A 59 -3.68 2.68 -8.55
C CYS A 59 -3.48 2.65 -10.07
N PRO A 60 -4.07 1.72 -10.83
CA PRO A 60 -3.81 1.61 -12.26
C PRO A 60 -4.40 2.80 -13.05
N ALA A 61 -3.92 2.98 -14.29
CA ALA A 61 -4.24 4.15 -15.10
C ALA A 61 -5.75 4.25 -15.46
N ASP A 62 -6.36 3.10 -15.72
CA ASP A 62 -7.78 2.91 -16.00
C ASP A 62 -8.69 3.17 -14.79
N ALA A 63 -8.13 3.11 -13.58
CA ALA A 63 -8.82 3.51 -12.34
C ALA A 63 -8.99 5.03 -12.20
N SER A 64 -8.51 5.84 -13.16
CA SER A 64 -8.65 7.30 -13.11
C SER A 64 -10.10 7.72 -13.25
N ILE A 65 -10.62 8.42 -12.25
CA ILE A 65 -11.95 9.02 -12.32
C ILE A 65 -11.79 10.49 -12.72
N THR A 66 -12.44 10.89 -13.82
CA THR A 66 -12.28 12.25 -14.37
C THR A 66 -13.31 13.23 -13.79
N SER A 67 -14.50 12.73 -13.43
CA SER A 67 -15.57 13.56 -12.87
C SER A 67 -15.84 13.20 -11.41
N GLU A 68 -16.02 14.20 -10.56
CA GLU A 68 -16.48 14.01 -9.17
C GLU A 68 -17.80 13.24 -9.09
N LYS A 69 -18.67 13.38 -10.10
CA LYS A 69 -19.98 12.70 -10.15
C LYS A 69 -19.89 11.18 -10.28
N ASP A 70 -18.75 10.69 -10.75
CA ASP A 70 -18.51 9.26 -10.97
C ASP A 70 -17.85 8.60 -9.75
N LEU A 71 -17.52 9.38 -8.70
CA LEU A 71 -16.99 8.86 -7.45
C LEU A 71 -18.02 8.00 -6.71
N LYS A 72 -17.56 6.85 -6.24
CA LYS A 72 -18.32 5.90 -5.42
C LYS A 72 -17.72 5.83 -4.02
N PRO A 73 -18.55 5.58 -2.98
CA PRO A 73 -18.04 5.31 -1.64
C PRO A 73 -16.96 4.22 -1.66
N GLY A 74 -15.82 4.48 -1.03
CA GLY A 74 -14.64 3.62 -1.05
C GLY A 74 -13.54 4.06 -2.01
N ASP A 75 -13.86 4.91 -3.01
CA ASP A 75 -12.84 5.46 -3.91
C ASP A 75 -11.85 6.36 -3.16
N LEU A 76 -10.63 6.45 -3.69
CA LEU A 76 -9.52 7.17 -3.08
C LEU A 76 -9.35 8.55 -3.68
N ILE A 77 -9.12 9.54 -2.83
CA ILE A 77 -8.85 10.92 -3.23
C ILE A 77 -7.42 11.27 -2.82
N PHE A 78 -6.55 11.47 -3.80
CA PHE A 78 -5.17 11.89 -3.61
C PHE A 78 -5.00 13.38 -3.84
N TYR A 79 -4.21 14.02 -3.00
CA TYR A 79 -4.01 15.46 -3.00
C TYR A 79 -2.64 15.77 -3.56
N GLU A 80 -2.60 16.35 -4.76
CA GLU A 80 -1.40 16.97 -5.30
C GLU A 80 -1.29 18.39 -4.75
N ALA A 81 -0.31 18.61 -3.86
CA ALA A 81 -0.19 19.86 -3.12
C ALA A 81 1.25 20.25 -2.86
N THR A 82 1.49 21.55 -2.65
CA THR A 82 2.79 22.06 -2.21
C THR A 82 2.71 22.54 -0.77
N TYR A 83 3.67 22.15 0.06
CA TYR A 83 3.76 22.63 1.43
C TYR A 83 4.07 24.12 1.48
N HIS A 84 3.43 24.83 2.40
CA HIS A 84 3.74 26.24 2.67
C HIS A 84 5.14 26.42 3.25
N ASP A 85 5.61 25.40 3.97
CA ASP A 85 6.92 25.38 4.60
C ASP A 85 7.98 24.81 3.62
N ALA A 86 8.88 25.68 3.17
CA ALA A 86 9.96 25.33 2.24
C ALA A 86 10.99 24.35 2.82
N TRP A 87 11.03 24.18 4.15
CA TRP A 87 11.92 23.22 4.80
C TRP A 87 11.38 21.79 4.76
N ARG A 88 10.08 21.62 4.47
CA ARG A 88 9.49 20.28 4.35
C ARG A 88 9.92 19.63 3.06
N LYS A 89 10.36 18.38 3.18
CA LYS A 89 10.68 17.56 2.01
C LYS A 89 9.44 17.38 1.13
N ALA A 90 9.54 17.81 -0.11
CA ALA A 90 8.54 17.55 -1.13
C ALA A 90 8.30 16.04 -1.27
N GLN A 91 7.03 15.65 -1.35
CA GLN A 91 6.67 14.26 -1.63
C GLN A 91 6.89 13.94 -3.12
N HIS A 92 7.09 12.68 -3.44
CA HIS A 92 7.15 12.25 -4.84
C HIS A 92 5.86 12.62 -5.57
N TRP A 93 6.01 13.21 -6.76
CA TRP A 93 4.90 13.72 -7.58
C TRP A 93 3.96 14.68 -6.85
N ASN A 94 4.43 15.33 -5.77
CA ASN A 94 3.66 16.22 -4.92
C ASN A 94 2.39 15.61 -4.31
N ILE A 95 2.28 14.28 -4.23
CA ILE A 95 1.15 13.63 -3.57
C ILE A 95 1.36 13.69 -2.05
N THR A 96 0.62 14.56 -1.39
CA THR A 96 0.84 14.92 0.02
C THR A 96 -0.16 14.30 0.97
N HIS A 97 -1.35 13.94 0.50
CA HIS A 97 -2.43 13.44 1.36
C HIS A 97 -3.33 12.47 0.60
N ILE A 98 -4.03 11.62 1.35
CA ILE A 98 -5.02 10.68 0.84
C ILE A 98 -6.22 10.65 1.79
N GLU A 99 -7.43 10.61 1.23
CA GLU A 99 -8.68 10.35 1.96
C GLU A 99 -9.54 9.34 1.21
N VAL A 100 -10.45 8.68 1.93
CA VAL A 100 -11.42 7.75 1.34
C VAL A 100 -12.77 8.45 1.23
N TYR A 101 -13.35 8.43 0.03
CA TYR A 101 -14.65 9.03 -0.26
C TYR A 101 -15.78 8.21 0.34
N LEU A 102 -16.78 8.87 0.94
CA LEU A 102 -17.90 8.21 1.62
C LEU A 102 -19.23 8.36 0.90
N GLY A 103 -19.34 9.28 -0.06
CA GLY A 103 -20.56 9.43 -0.83
C GLY A 103 -20.86 10.86 -1.30
N PRO A 104 -22.05 11.07 -1.89
CA PRO A 104 -22.39 12.21 -2.74
C PRO A 104 -22.33 13.57 -2.02
N ASP A 105 -22.35 13.58 -0.69
CA ASP A 105 -22.22 14.79 0.13
C ASP A 105 -20.76 15.27 0.25
N LYS A 106 -19.85 14.75 -0.58
CA LYS A 106 -18.40 15.01 -0.57
C LYS A 106 -17.68 14.58 0.70
N GLN A 107 -18.36 13.84 1.56
CA GLN A 107 -17.82 13.39 2.83
C GLN A 107 -16.65 12.43 2.63
N THR A 108 -15.67 12.52 3.52
CA THR A 108 -14.52 11.62 3.55
C THR A 108 -14.21 11.10 4.93
N ILE A 109 -13.53 9.98 4.99
CA ILE A 109 -12.80 9.55 6.18
C ILE A 109 -11.29 9.68 5.92
N GLY A 110 -10.61 10.29 6.88
CA GLY A 110 -9.17 10.53 6.75
C GLY A 110 -8.55 11.07 8.03
N SER A 111 -7.22 11.01 8.10
CA SER A 111 -6.45 11.60 9.20
C SER A 111 -5.81 12.91 8.76
N ARG A 112 -6.36 14.03 9.22
CA ARG A 112 -5.84 15.38 8.94
C ARG A 112 -4.81 15.82 10.01
N TRP A 113 -4.15 16.96 9.79
CA TRP A 113 -3.08 17.45 10.66
C TRP A 113 -3.48 17.53 12.14
N LYS A 114 -2.73 16.83 13.00
CA LYS A 114 -2.98 16.70 14.46
C LYS A 114 -4.38 16.17 14.82
N GLN A 115 -5.13 15.68 13.85
CA GLN A 115 -6.42 15.04 14.07
C GLN A 115 -6.25 13.53 14.03
N ARG A 116 -7.16 12.83 14.70
CA ARG A 116 -7.34 11.40 14.54
C ARG A 116 -8.09 11.13 13.24
N VAL A 117 -8.09 9.87 12.81
CA VAL A 117 -9.04 9.38 11.81
C VAL A 117 -10.43 9.85 12.20
N SER A 118 -11.03 10.68 11.35
CA SER A 118 -12.32 11.32 11.59
C SER A 118 -13.10 11.39 10.29
N LEU A 119 -14.41 11.54 10.41
CA LEU A 119 -15.27 11.93 9.31
C LEU A 119 -15.09 13.43 9.04
N HIS A 120 -15.05 13.80 7.77
CA HIS A 120 -14.96 15.18 7.31
C HIS A 120 -16.12 15.47 6.37
N ASP A 121 -16.66 16.68 6.46
CA ASP A 121 -17.81 17.10 5.66
C ASP A 121 -17.50 17.24 4.17
N THR A 122 -16.23 17.52 3.82
CA THR A 122 -15.79 17.69 2.43
C THR A 122 -14.33 17.25 2.24
N TYR A 123 -14.01 16.72 1.08
CA TYR A 123 -12.63 16.45 0.62
C TYR A 123 -11.91 17.69 0.07
N GLU A 124 -12.59 18.83 -0.09
CA GLU A 124 -12.01 20.01 -0.74
C GLU A 124 -10.97 20.77 0.13
N LEU A 125 -10.37 20.10 1.11
CA LEU A 125 -9.34 20.64 1.99
C LEU A 125 -8.15 21.17 1.17
N GLY A 126 -7.63 22.34 1.53
CA GLY A 126 -6.48 23.00 0.92
C GLY A 126 -6.78 23.76 -0.37
N THR A 127 -8.06 23.96 -0.69
CA THR A 127 -8.54 24.91 -1.69
C THR A 127 -8.69 26.32 -1.09
N ASP A 128 -8.98 27.31 -1.94
CA ASP A 128 -9.22 28.70 -1.49
C ASP A 128 -10.45 28.80 -0.57
N ASP A 129 -11.50 28.01 -0.85
CA ASP A 129 -12.73 27.96 -0.05
C ASP A 129 -12.52 27.23 1.29
N PHE A 130 -11.63 26.23 1.31
CA PHE A 130 -11.31 25.43 2.50
C PHE A 130 -9.80 25.37 2.75
N PRO A 131 -9.17 26.46 3.21
CA PRO A 131 -7.71 26.55 3.27
C PRO A 131 -7.10 25.58 4.30
N SER A 132 -5.98 24.96 3.90
CA SER A 132 -5.17 24.11 4.79
C SER A 132 -4.01 24.89 5.38
N LYS A 133 -3.69 24.61 6.65
CA LYS A 133 -2.55 25.21 7.35
C LYS A 133 -1.19 24.69 6.89
N LEU A 134 -1.15 23.59 6.14
CA LEU A 134 0.09 22.89 5.78
C LEU A 134 0.50 23.05 4.32
N TRP A 135 -0.48 23.07 3.41
CA TRP A 135 -0.24 22.99 1.98
C TRP A 135 -1.37 23.63 1.18
N THR A 136 -1.07 24.01 -0.06
CA THR A 136 -2.05 24.43 -1.08
C THR A 136 -2.23 23.31 -2.08
N VAL A 137 -3.49 22.91 -2.36
CA VAL A 137 -3.80 21.92 -3.40
C VAL A 137 -3.73 22.56 -4.77
N HIS A 138 -3.08 21.85 -5.67
CA HIS A 138 -3.11 22.14 -7.10
C HIS A 138 -4.12 21.27 -7.83
N LYS A 139 -4.24 20.01 -7.44
CA LYS A 139 -5.10 19.03 -8.10
C LYS A 139 -5.53 17.90 -7.18
N PHE A 140 -6.79 17.49 -7.33
CA PHE A 140 -7.29 16.22 -6.79
C PHE A 140 -7.15 15.13 -7.85
N HIS A 141 -6.63 13.97 -7.45
CA HIS A 141 -6.64 12.77 -8.28
C HIS A 141 -7.59 11.76 -7.67
N TYR A 142 -8.67 11.49 -8.39
CA TYR A 142 -9.67 10.51 -8.01
C TYR A 142 -9.29 9.15 -8.59
N ARG A 143 -9.23 8.13 -7.74
CA ARG A 143 -8.87 6.77 -8.12
C ARG A 143 -9.88 5.78 -7.58
N SER A 144 -10.34 4.88 -8.44
CA SER A 144 -11.17 3.79 -7.97
C SER A 144 -10.35 2.76 -7.21
N LEU A 145 -10.92 2.25 -6.12
CA LEU A 145 -10.35 1.13 -5.37
C LEU A 145 -10.71 -0.22 -6.02
N GLU A 146 -11.70 -0.27 -6.91
CA GLU A 146 -12.19 -1.51 -7.53
C GLU A 146 -11.08 -2.43 -8.09
N PRO A 147 -10.06 -1.93 -8.80
CA PRO A 147 -9.00 -2.81 -9.31
C PRO A 147 -8.19 -3.51 -8.22
N TRP A 148 -8.19 -3.01 -6.99
CA TRP A 148 -7.56 -3.66 -5.84
C TRP A 148 -8.44 -4.75 -5.22
N LEU A 149 -9.75 -4.68 -5.44
CA LEU A 149 -10.75 -5.62 -4.94
C LEU A 149 -10.91 -6.84 -5.86
N ASP A 150 -10.42 -6.76 -7.10
CA ASP A 150 -10.34 -7.92 -8.00
C ASP A 150 -9.34 -8.93 -7.43
N SER A 151 -9.88 -9.92 -6.72
CA SER A 151 -9.09 -10.95 -6.04
C SER A 151 -8.08 -11.56 -7.01
N TYR A 152 -6.84 -11.72 -6.53
CA TYR A 152 -5.73 -12.38 -7.26
C TYR A 152 -5.09 -11.58 -8.39
N THR A 153 -5.54 -10.35 -8.69
CA THR A 153 -4.83 -9.45 -9.60
C THR A 153 -3.87 -8.57 -8.80
N LEU A 154 -2.57 -8.61 -9.12
CA LEU A 154 -1.60 -7.71 -8.52
C LEU A 154 -1.80 -6.28 -9.03
N PRO A 155 -1.71 -5.26 -8.16
CA PRO A 155 -1.86 -3.88 -8.59
C PRO A 155 -0.76 -3.50 -9.59
N GLU A 156 -1.18 -2.94 -10.72
CA GLU A 156 -0.28 -2.37 -11.72
C GLU A 156 0.10 -0.93 -11.35
N PHE A 157 1.37 -0.57 -11.53
CA PHE A 157 1.76 0.81 -11.27
C PHE A 157 1.35 1.74 -12.41
N VAL A 158 0.64 2.83 -12.10
CA VAL A 158 0.35 3.91 -13.06
C VAL A 158 1.56 4.75 -13.41
N ILE A 159 2.58 4.76 -12.55
CA ILE A 159 3.84 5.49 -12.78
C ILE A 159 4.96 4.48 -12.99
N PRO A 160 5.45 4.28 -14.22
CA PRO A 160 6.53 3.34 -14.49
C PRO A 160 7.80 3.61 -13.66
N GLU A 161 8.14 4.87 -13.41
CA GLU A 161 9.29 5.27 -12.59
C GLU A 161 9.11 4.94 -11.10
N ALA A 162 7.90 4.56 -10.68
CA ALA A 162 7.65 4.10 -9.32
C ALA A 162 8.18 2.69 -9.06
N TYR A 163 8.30 1.84 -10.09
CA TYR A 163 8.86 0.49 -9.95
C TYR A 163 10.29 0.52 -9.39
N ASP A 164 11.12 1.45 -9.90
CA ASP A 164 12.50 1.63 -9.45
C ASP A 164 12.58 2.20 -8.02
N LYS A 165 11.51 2.86 -7.55
CA LYS A 165 11.48 3.55 -6.24
C LYS A 165 10.81 2.73 -5.15
N PHE A 166 9.83 1.89 -5.50
CA PHE A 166 9.03 1.12 -4.56
C PHE A 166 8.97 -0.34 -4.99
N PRO A 167 9.85 -1.21 -4.48
CA PRO A 167 9.75 -2.63 -4.75
C PRO A 167 8.44 -3.17 -4.16
N VAL A 168 7.62 -3.82 -4.99
CA VAL A 168 6.50 -4.64 -4.50
C VAL A 168 7.10 -5.88 -3.88
N MET A 169 6.79 -6.12 -2.61
CA MET A 169 7.17 -7.40 -2.02
C MET A 169 6.17 -8.45 -2.51
N PRO A 170 6.63 -9.62 -3.00
CA PRO A 170 5.72 -10.70 -3.31
C PRO A 170 4.91 -11.05 -2.06
N PRO A 171 3.66 -11.54 -2.21
CA PRO A 171 2.89 -12.02 -1.07
C PRO A 171 3.75 -13.04 -0.30
N PRO A 172 3.69 -13.06 1.04
CA PRO A 172 4.43 -14.05 1.80
C PRO A 172 4.06 -15.44 1.26
N SER A 173 5.06 -16.25 0.89
CA SER A 173 4.82 -17.58 0.36
C SER A 173 4.12 -18.39 1.44
N ASN A 174 2.80 -18.50 1.33
CA ASN A 174 2.03 -19.25 2.30
C ASN A 174 2.10 -20.73 1.93
N HIS A 175 3.30 -21.31 2.04
CA HIS A 175 3.52 -22.77 2.03
C HIS A 175 2.81 -23.49 3.20
N LYS A 176 2.01 -22.76 3.99
CA LYS A 176 1.18 -23.27 5.09
C LYS A 176 -0.32 -23.11 4.82
N SER A 177 -0.72 -22.56 3.66
CA SER A 177 -2.13 -22.55 3.25
C SER A 177 -2.53 -23.93 2.76
N ILE A 178 -3.64 -24.45 3.25
CA ILE A 178 -4.21 -25.72 2.78
C ILE A 178 -4.71 -25.62 1.33
N PHE A 179 -4.81 -24.40 0.78
CA PHE A 179 -5.25 -24.12 -0.58
C PHE A 179 -4.08 -23.81 -1.53
N TYR A 180 -2.85 -23.94 -1.05
CA TYR A 180 -1.68 -23.83 -1.92
C TYR A 180 -1.62 -25.06 -2.83
N VAL A 181 -1.87 -24.87 -4.12
CA VAL A 181 -1.62 -25.87 -5.16
C VAL A 181 -0.21 -25.58 -5.67
N GLU A 182 0.70 -26.54 -5.50
CA GLU A 182 1.97 -26.51 -6.23
C GLU A 182 1.65 -26.63 -7.72
N ASP A 183 2.02 -25.62 -8.51
CA ASP A 183 2.09 -25.77 -9.96
C ASP A 183 3.14 -26.84 -10.26
N LEU A 184 2.70 -28.09 -10.30
CA LEU A 184 3.50 -29.18 -10.82
C LEU A 184 3.78 -28.85 -12.30
N PRO A 185 5.05 -28.87 -12.73
CA PRO A 185 5.34 -28.73 -14.14
C PRO A 185 4.59 -29.85 -14.88
N ALA A 186 3.89 -29.49 -15.96
CA ALA A 186 3.19 -30.44 -16.81
C ALA A 186 4.19 -31.53 -17.22
N GLU A 187 3.99 -32.73 -16.68
CA GLU A 187 4.68 -33.91 -17.17
C GLU A 187 4.19 -34.11 -18.61
N ASP A 188 5.08 -33.85 -19.56
CA ASP A 188 4.90 -34.19 -20.97
C ASP A 188 4.50 -35.67 -21.02
N ALA A 189 3.24 -35.91 -21.40
CA ALA A 189 2.73 -37.23 -21.66
C ALA A 189 3.54 -37.83 -22.82
N GLY A 190 4.18 -38.97 -22.54
CA GLY A 190 5.18 -39.57 -23.40
C GLY A 190 4.73 -39.87 -24.84
N GLU A 191 5.67 -39.69 -25.75
CA GLU A 191 5.81 -40.54 -26.93
C GLU A 191 7.01 -41.46 -26.69
N GLU A 192 6.74 -42.76 -26.64
CA GLU A 192 7.76 -43.80 -26.79
C GLU A 192 8.21 -43.81 -28.27
N ASP A 193 9.51 -43.68 -28.53
CA ASP A 193 10.10 -44.53 -29.57
C ASP A 193 11.57 -44.87 -29.26
N GLU A 194 11.92 -46.07 -29.67
CA GLU A 194 12.99 -46.94 -29.27
C GLU A 194 14.32 -46.62 -30.00
N THR A 195 15.42 -47.24 -29.52
CA THR A 195 16.76 -47.39 -30.16
C THR A 195 17.75 -46.22 -29.95
N THR A 196 19.04 -46.36 -29.59
CA THR A 196 19.97 -47.49 -29.51
C THR A 196 21.26 -47.10 -28.75
N ARG A 197 21.88 -48.10 -28.09
CA ARG A 197 23.33 -48.36 -27.91
C ARG A 197 24.26 -47.25 -27.36
N GLY A 198 24.92 -47.55 -26.24
CA GLY A 198 26.24 -46.96 -25.94
C GLY A 198 26.74 -47.20 -24.51
N THR A 199 27.65 -48.15 -24.37
CA THR A 199 28.25 -48.72 -23.16
C THR A 199 29.18 -47.77 -22.38
N SER A 200 29.30 -48.02 -21.06
CA SER A 200 30.43 -47.68 -20.16
C SER A 200 30.62 -46.19 -19.78
N ALA A 201 30.99 -45.80 -18.56
CA ALA A 201 31.57 -46.50 -17.42
C ALA A 201 31.31 -45.73 -16.10
N LYS A 202 31.27 -46.49 -15.01
CA LYS A 202 31.28 -46.01 -13.62
C LYS A 202 32.61 -45.31 -13.27
N LYS A 203 32.54 -44.23 -12.49
CA LYS A 203 33.62 -43.75 -11.61
C LYS A 203 32.95 -43.03 -10.43
N GLU A 204 32.57 -43.76 -9.38
CA GLU A 204 33.41 -44.10 -8.22
C GLU A 204 33.60 -42.90 -7.28
N THR A 205 32.71 -42.86 -6.29
CA THR A 205 32.79 -42.03 -5.08
C THR A 205 33.66 -42.77 -4.07
N LEU A 206 34.72 -42.14 -3.58
CA LEU A 206 35.42 -42.55 -2.35
C LEU A 206 36.18 -41.34 -1.77
N LEU A 207 35.58 -40.73 -0.76
CA LEU A 207 36.30 -40.19 0.40
C LEU A 207 36.08 -41.23 1.52
N PRO A 208 37.09 -41.59 2.30
CA PRO A 208 37.42 -40.83 3.52
C PRO A 208 38.95 -40.86 3.78
N VAL A 209 39.59 -40.38 4.85
CA VAL A 209 39.31 -40.19 6.27
C VAL A 209 40.32 -39.14 6.78
N ASP A 210 39.97 -38.50 7.89
CA ASP A 210 40.79 -37.72 8.83
C ASP A 210 42.23 -38.22 9.08
N ASP A 211 43.15 -37.26 9.19
CA ASP A 211 43.98 -36.97 10.38
C ASP A 211 44.53 -35.52 10.30
#